data_AF-A0A946XRJ4-F1
#
_entry.id   AF-A0A946XRJ4-F1
#
_cell.length_a   1.000
_cell.length_b   1.000
_cell.length_c   1.000
_cell.angle_alpha   90.00
_cell.angle_beta   90.00
_cell.angle_gamma   90.00
#
_symmetry.space_group_name_H-M   'P 1'
#
loop_
_entity.id
_entity.type
_entity.pdbx_description
1 polymer ?
#
loop_
_entity_poly.entity_id
_entity_poly.type
_entity_poly.pdbx_seq_one_letter_code
_entity_poly.pdbx_strand_id
1 'polypeptide(L)'
;MIADYFWKIIFAVLVIVGFVHYKDWRDQGKKYEANVATIAELLDHSKNAEPFNDDEAVSRTLQCMYFLRKIEEHKGETFSIDKIFEAAQEESNNTKVVNNLLRDAFRKNYAIAKEFGVLDDEDAMSSLMDGTSTLIISGPWKGEELVVGHYISPSINDTISLHLANRLLLPKSVKLAMQFADITNDVKERADRLKRAGILDVGSFDSIKQQYDTLRELATRNN
;
A
#
# COMPACT_ATOMS: atom_id res chain seq x y z
N MET A 1 8.47 59.10 -20.74
CA MET A 1 8.21 58.75 -19.33
C MET A 1 7.18 57.64 -19.17
N ILE A 2 6.00 57.68 -19.83
CA ILE A 2 4.94 56.66 -19.67
C ILE A 2 5.38 55.23 -20.06
N ALA A 3 6.12 55.06 -21.15
CA ALA A 3 6.58 53.74 -21.61
C ALA A 3 7.58 53.06 -20.64
N ASP A 4 8.36 53.84 -19.88
CA ASP A 4 9.38 53.31 -18.98
C ASP A 4 8.76 52.77 -17.67
N TYR A 5 7.67 53.39 -17.21
CA TYR A 5 6.85 52.88 -16.10
C TYR A 5 6.06 51.63 -16.50
N PHE A 6 5.58 51.56 -17.75
CA PHE A 6 4.86 50.40 -18.26
C PHE A 6 5.72 49.12 -18.25
N TRP A 7 6.96 49.19 -18.74
CA TRP A 7 7.89 48.05 -18.70
C TRP A 7 8.29 47.65 -17.27
N LYS A 8 8.46 48.62 -16.36
CA LYS A 8 8.74 48.33 -14.94
C LYS A 8 7.58 47.59 -14.26
N ILE A 9 6.34 47.96 -14.57
CA ILE A 9 5.15 47.27 -14.04
C ILE A 9 5.06 45.83 -14.58
N ILE A 10 5.26 45.62 -15.89
CA ILE A 10 5.26 44.28 -16.48
C ILE A 10 6.35 43.41 -15.87
N PHE A 11 7.56 43.95 -15.71
CA PHE A 11 8.67 43.22 -15.09
C PHE A 11 8.38 42.85 -13.64
N ALA A 12 7.81 43.77 -12.85
CA ALA A 12 7.41 43.49 -11.47
C ALA A 12 6.35 42.37 -11.39
N VAL A 13 5.35 42.39 -12.28
CA VAL A 13 4.34 41.32 -12.37
C VAL A 13 4.97 39.98 -12.73
N LEU A 14 5.88 39.92 -13.70
CA LEU A 14 6.57 38.70 -14.09
C LEU A 14 7.45 38.14 -12.95
N VAL A 15 8.14 39.00 -12.20
CA VAL A 15 8.93 38.59 -11.04
C VAL A 15 8.04 38.03 -9.94
N ILE A 16 6.90 38.66 -9.66
CA ILE A 16 5.95 38.17 -8.65
C ILE A 16 5.38 36.82 -9.08
N VAL A 17 4.91 36.68 -10.32
CA VAL A 17 4.39 35.41 -10.85
C VAL A 17 5.46 34.32 -10.84
N GLY A 18 6.68 34.64 -11.27
CA GLY A 18 7.80 33.71 -11.24
C GLY A 18 8.17 33.28 -9.82
N PHE A 19 8.15 34.21 -8.85
CA PHE A 19 8.40 33.90 -7.45
C PHE A 19 7.31 33.04 -6.83
N VAL A 20 6.03 33.33 -7.11
CA VAL A 20 4.90 32.50 -6.66
C VAL A 20 5.01 31.09 -7.24
N HIS A 21 5.29 30.97 -8.54
CA HIS A 21 5.44 29.67 -9.19
C HIS A 21 6.63 28.87 -8.65
N TYR A 22 7.77 29.53 -8.41
CA TYR A 22 8.93 28.91 -7.78
C TYR A 22 8.64 28.44 -6.35
N LYS A 23 7.93 29.25 -5.55
CA LYS A 23 7.53 28.90 -4.19
C LYS A 23 6.61 27.68 -4.20
N ASP A 24 5.60 27.66 -5.07
CA ASP A 24 4.69 26.52 -5.22
C ASP A 24 5.44 25.25 -5.63
N TRP A 25 6.33 25.34 -6.62
CA TRP A 25 7.15 24.19 -7.05
C TRP A 25 8.00 23.63 -5.90
N ARG A 26 8.65 24.50 -5.12
CA ARG A 26 9.46 24.10 -3.96
C ARG A 26 8.61 23.47 -2.85
N ASP A 27 7.46 24.07 -2.55
CA ASP A 27 6.57 23.59 -1.48
C ASP A 27 5.92 22.25 -1.86
N GLN A 28 5.63 22.03 -3.14
CA GLN A 28 5.16 20.74 -3.65
C GLN A 28 6.25 19.66 -3.60
N GLY A 29 7.50 19.99 -3.96
CA GLY A 29 8.63 19.06 -3.84
C GLY A 29 8.84 18.56 -2.41
N LYS A 30 8.77 19.47 -1.42
CA LYS A 30 8.84 19.10 0.00
C LYS A 30 7.69 18.19 0.44
N LYS A 31 6.47 18.42 -0.04
CA LYS A 31 5.31 17.56 0.26
C LYS A 31 5.50 16.16 -0.30
N TYR A 32 6.06 16.05 -1.51
CA TYR A 32 6.40 14.75 -2.09
C TYR A 32 7.41 13.98 -1.23
N GLU A 33 8.53 14.62 -0.87
CA GLU A 33 9.57 14.02 -0.02
C GLU A 33 8.98 13.60 1.34
N ALA A 34 8.17 14.45 1.96
CA ALA A 34 7.50 14.12 3.22
C ALA A 34 6.59 12.89 3.10
N ASN A 35 5.78 12.78 2.04
CA ASN A 35 4.90 11.63 1.84
C ASN A 35 5.70 10.34 1.60
N VAL A 36 6.81 10.40 0.85
CA VAL A 36 7.70 9.24 0.64
C VAL A 36 8.32 8.80 1.97
N ALA A 37 8.81 9.74 2.77
CA ALA A 37 9.38 9.46 4.08
C ALA A 37 8.34 8.85 5.04
N THR A 38 7.09 9.36 5.05
CA THR A 38 6.01 8.75 5.84
C THR A 38 5.70 7.34 5.38
N ILE A 39 5.70 7.06 4.06
CA ILE A 39 5.58 5.68 3.57
C ILE A 39 6.76 4.82 4.07
N ALA A 40 7.99 5.30 4.00
CA ALA A 40 9.16 4.56 4.48
C ALA A 40 9.04 4.22 5.98
N GLU A 41 8.56 5.16 6.79
CA GLU A 41 8.30 4.99 8.22
C GLU A 41 7.19 3.96 8.50
N LEU A 42 6.05 4.07 7.81
CA LEU A 42 4.94 3.13 7.96
C LEU A 42 5.32 1.70 7.58
N LEU A 43 6.23 1.56 6.61
CA LEU A 43 6.72 0.30 6.09
C LEU A 43 7.96 -0.26 6.81
N ASP A 44 8.51 0.45 7.81
CA ASP A 44 9.70 -0.03 8.50
C ASP A 44 9.41 -1.36 9.20
N HIS A 45 10.13 -2.40 8.78
CA HIS A 45 10.05 -3.76 9.31
C HIS A 45 11.20 -4.06 10.29
N SER A 46 11.86 -3.03 10.84
CA SER A 46 12.76 -3.23 11.96
C SER A 46 11.99 -3.76 13.18
N LYS A 47 12.64 -4.58 14.03
CA LYS A 47 11.99 -5.23 15.19
C LYS A 47 11.25 -4.29 16.14
N ASN A 48 11.59 -3.01 16.14
CA ASN A 48 10.98 -1.99 16.98
C ASN A 48 9.90 -1.17 16.27
N ALA A 49 9.76 -1.34 14.95
CA ALA A 49 8.83 -0.61 14.09
C ALA A 49 7.72 -1.50 13.52
N GLU A 50 7.79 -2.81 13.69
CA GLU A 50 6.69 -3.72 13.34
C GLU A 50 5.38 -3.34 14.07
N PRO A 51 4.20 -3.51 13.42
CA PRO A 51 2.93 -3.28 14.08
C PRO A 51 2.78 -4.13 15.35
N PHE A 52 2.31 -3.53 16.44
CA PHE A 52 2.10 -4.22 17.72
C PHE A 52 0.84 -5.10 17.73
N ASN A 53 -0.15 -4.78 16.88
CA ASN A 53 -1.42 -5.48 16.80
C ASN A 53 -2.04 -5.38 15.39
N ASP A 54 -3.16 -6.09 15.19
CA ASP A 54 -3.86 -6.13 13.90
C ASP A 54 -4.37 -4.74 13.48
N ASP A 55 -4.96 -3.99 14.41
CA ASP A 55 -5.54 -2.67 14.14
C ASP A 55 -4.49 -1.68 13.62
N GLU A 56 -3.28 -1.70 14.19
CA GLU A 56 -2.17 -0.89 13.72
C GLU A 56 -1.70 -1.33 12.32
N ALA A 57 -1.59 -2.64 12.06
CA ALA A 57 -1.22 -3.13 10.74
C ALA A 57 -2.27 -2.76 9.67
N VAL A 58 -3.55 -2.80 10.03
CA VAL A 58 -4.66 -2.33 9.19
C VAL A 58 -4.54 -0.84 8.93
N SER A 59 -4.37 -0.04 9.99
CA SER A 59 -4.27 1.42 9.91
C SER A 59 -3.12 1.85 9.00
N ARG A 60 -1.91 1.30 9.22
CA ARG A 60 -0.74 1.58 8.37
C ARG A 60 -0.97 1.20 6.91
N THR A 61 -1.63 0.08 6.65
CA THR A 61 -1.95 -0.36 5.28
C THR A 61 -2.85 0.67 4.57
N LEU A 62 -3.87 1.17 5.26
CA LEU A 62 -4.83 2.15 4.73
C LEU A 62 -4.17 3.53 4.55
N GLN A 63 -3.38 3.98 5.53
CA GLN A 63 -2.63 5.24 5.45
C GLN A 63 -1.64 5.25 4.28
N CYS A 64 -0.97 4.13 4.02
CA CYS A 64 -0.13 4.00 2.83
C CYS A 64 -0.92 4.19 1.52
N MET A 65 -2.18 3.75 1.42
CA MET A 65 -3.01 4.03 0.24
C MET A 65 -3.25 5.53 0.08
N TYR A 66 -3.57 6.21 1.18
CA TYR A 66 -3.74 7.67 1.20
C TYR A 66 -2.48 8.40 0.72
N PHE A 67 -1.30 8.08 1.28
CA PHE A 67 -0.06 8.74 0.88
C PHE A 67 0.36 8.42 -0.55
N LEU A 68 0.15 7.19 -1.02
CA LEU A 68 0.38 6.83 -2.43
C LEU A 68 -0.51 7.67 -3.35
N ARG A 69 -1.77 7.90 -2.97
CA ARG A 69 -2.67 8.77 -3.74
C ARG A 69 -2.21 10.23 -3.73
N LYS A 70 -1.76 10.76 -2.59
CA LYS A 70 -1.18 12.12 -2.52
C LYS A 70 0.09 12.27 -3.37
N ILE A 71 0.88 11.20 -3.51
CA ILE A 71 2.02 11.19 -4.43
C ILE A 71 1.54 11.11 -5.89
N GLU A 72 0.51 10.32 -6.22
CA GLU A 72 -0.08 10.27 -7.56
C GLU A 72 -0.63 11.64 -7.98
N GLU A 73 -1.38 12.33 -7.11
CA GLU A 73 -1.90 13.69 -7.34
C GLU A 73 -0.78 14.67 -7.72
N HIS A 74 0.40 14.52 -7.12
CA HIS A 74 1.55 15.38 -7.40
C HIS A 74 2.33 14.98 -8.67
N LYS A 75 2.55 13.68 -8.89
CA LYS A 75 3.38 13.15 -10.00
C LYS A 75 2.61 12.98 -11.32
N GLY A 76 1.29 12.89 -11.26
CA GLY A 76 0.43 12.65 -12.43
C GLY A 76 0.89 11.42 -13.22
N GLU A 77 1.08 11.59 -14.53
CA GLU A 77 1.47 10.51 -15.45
C GLU A 77 2.82 9.85 -15.12
N THR A 78 3.68 10.52 -14.35
CA THR A 78 4.98 9.95 -13.95
C THR A 78 4.92 9.09 -12.69
N PHE A 79 3.74 8.98 -12.07
CA PHE A 79 3.51 8.17 -10.88
C PHE A 79 3.85 6.70 -11.13
N SER A 80 4.63 6.13 -10.22
CA SER A 80 4.94 4.71 -10.21
C SER A 80 5.20 4.28 -8.78
N ILE A 81 4.42 3.29 -8.32
CA ILE A 81 4.62 2.65 -7.02
C ILE A 81 6.04 2.07 -6.94
N ASP A 82 6.59 1.59 -8.05
CA ASP A 82 7.92 0.98 -8.07
C ASP A 82 9.00 1.98 -7.72
N LYS A 83 8.94 3.18 -8.32
CA LYS A 83 9.87 4.28 -8.02
C LYS A 83 9.72 4.78 -6.58
N ILE A 84 8.50 4.82 -6.06
CA ILE A 84 8.23 5.25 -4.68
C ILE A 84 8.83 4.25 -3.69
N PHE A 85 8.64 2.95 -3.93
CA PHE A 85 9.20 1.90 -3.07
C PHE A 85 10.71 1.76 -3.22
N GLU A 86 11.28 2.09 -4.39
CA GLU A 86 12.74 2.22 -4.54
C GLU A 86 13.28 3.38 -3.70
N ALA A 87 12.64 4.56 -3.74
CA ALA A 87 13.04 5.71 -2.92
C ALA A 87 12.85 5.44 -1.42
N ALA A 88 11.70 4.88 -1.03
CA ALA A 88 11.43 4.51 0.36
C ALA A 88 12.41 3.43 0.88
N GLN A 89 12.98 2.61 0.00
CA GLN A 89 14.01 1.65 0.40
C GLN A 89 15.26 2.32 0.94
N GLU A 90 15.67 3.45 0.38
CA GLU A 90 16.86 4.20 0.82
C GLU A 90 16.66 4.79 2.21
N GLU A 91 15.41 5.03 2.61
CA GLU A 91 15.04 5.63 3.89
C GLU A 91 14.58 4.60 4.93
N SER A 92 14.18 3.39 4.50
CA SER A 92 13.74 2.30 5.39
C SER A 92 14.88 1.36 5.78
N ASN A 93 14.75 0.66 6.91
CA ASN A 93 15.69 -0.38 7.33
C ASN A 93 15.43 -1.75 6.65
N ASN A 94 14.60 -1.77 5.61
CA ASN A 94 14.15 -3.01 4.97
C ASN A 94 15.24 -3.61 4.05
N THR A 95 15.36 -4.94 4.06
CA THR A 95 16.16 -5.60 3.01
C THR A 95 15.48 -5.43 1.65
N LYS A 96 16.27 -5.45 0.56
CA LYS A 96 15.74 -5.38 -0.80
C LYS A 96 14.67 -6.45 -1.08
N VAL A 97 14.80 -7.64 -0.50
CA VAL A 97 13.84 -8.74 -0.68
C VAL A 97 12.52 -8.43 0.01
N VAL A 98 12.56 -7.94 1.26
CA VAL A 98 11.37 -7.50 2.00
C VAL A 98 10.68 -6.34 1.28
N ASN A 99 11.45 -5.34 0.83
CA ASN A 99 10.92 -4.19 0.11
C ASN A 99 10.19 -4.58 -1.18
N ASN A 100 10.71 -5.56 -1.93
CA ASN A 100 10.04 -6.08 -3.12
C ASN A 100 8.67 -6.71 -2.78
N LEU A 101 8.55 -7.41 -1.65
CA LEU A 101 7.28 -8.02 -1.23
C LEU A 101 6.27 -6.97 -0.77
N LEU A 102 6.72 -5.96 -0.03
CA LEU A 102 5.90 -4.81 0.34
C LEU A 102 5.42 -4.11 -0.94
N ARG A 103 6.31 -3.78 -1.86
CA ARG A 103 5.97 -3.17 -3.15
C ARG A 103 4.90 -3.97 -3.89
N ASP A 104 5.05 -5.28 -4.02
CA ASP A 104 4.07 -6.13 -4.71
C ASP A 104 2.70 -6.12 -4.00
N ALA A 105 2.69 -6.15 -2.65
CA ALA A 105 1.46 -6.09 -1.85
C ALA A 105 0.74 -4.74 -2.02
N PHE A 106 1.48 -3.64 -1.86
CA PHE A 106 0.94 -2.29 -1.96
C PHE A 106 0.54 -1.92 -3.39
N ARG A 107 1.24 -2.42 -4.42
CA ARG A 107 0.81 -2.29 -5.81
C ARG A 107 -0.57 -2.90 -6.05
N LYS A 108 -0.79 -4.12 -5.53
CA LYS A 108 -2.09 -4.80 -5.66
C LYS A 108 -3.18 -4.09 -4.84
N ASN A 109 -2.89 -3.69 -3.60
CA ASN A 109 -3.84 -2.95 -2.77
C ASN A 109 -4.22 -1.61 -3.42
N TYR A 110 -3.26 -0.87 -3.97
CA TYR A 110 -3.53 0.39 -4.65
C TYR A 110 -4.42 0.20 -5.89
N ALA A 111 -4.17 -0.85 -6.68
CA ALA A 111 -5.02 -1.18 -7.81
C ALA A 111 -6.47 -1.50 -7.37
N ILE A 112 -6.64 -2.26 -6.29
CA ILE A 112 -7.96 -2.57 -5.71
C ILE A 112 -8.65 -1.30 -5.22
N ALA A 113 -7.96 -0.45 -4.47
CA ALA A 113 -8.49 0.82 -3.98
C ALA A 113 -8.95 1.72 -5.14
N LYS A 114 -8.18 1.76 -6.24
CA LYS A 114 -8.55 2.51 -7.44
C LYS A 114 -9.77 1.93 -8.14
N GLU A 115 -9.85 0.60 -8.28
CA GLU A 115 -11.02 -0.09 -8.88
C GLU A 115 -12.30 0.14 -8.06
N PHE A 116 -12.18 0.17 -6.75
CA PHE A 116 -13.27 0.42 -5.81
C PHE A 116 -13.65 1.89 -5.65
N GLY A 117 -12.93 2.80 -6.32
CA GLY A 117 -13.24 4.23 -6.39
C GLY A 117 -12.98 4.99 -5.08
N VAL A 118 -12.38 4.35 -4.07
CA VAL A 118 -12.11 4.97 -2.75
C VAL A 118 -11.00 6.03 -2.82
N LEU A 119 -10.15 6.01 -3.85
CA LEU A 119 -9.08 7.01 -4.02
C LEU A 119 -9.56 8.32 -4.65
N ASP A 120 -10.78 8.33 -5.21
CA ASP A 120 -11.38 9.48 -5.88
C ASP A 120 -12.55 10.09 -5.08
N ASP A 121 -12.88 9.51 -3.92
CA ASP A 121 -13.95 9.96 -3.02
C ASP A 121 -13.36 10.64 -1.78
N GLU A 122 -13.88 11.82 -1.42
CA GLU A 122 -13.31 12.65 -0.35
C GLU A 122 -13.50 12.03 1.05
N ASP A 123 -14.68 11.47 1.32
CA ASP A 123 -14.99 10.84 2.60
C ASP A 123 -14.14 9.58 2.79
N ALA A 124 -14.03 8.76 1.74
CA ALA A 124 -13.16 7.60 1.73
C ALA A 124 -11.68 7.96 1.93
N MET A 125 -11.20 9.00 1.26
CA MET A 125 -9.84 9.49 1.44
C MET A 125 -9.57 9.99 2.87
N SER A 126 -10.56 10.62 3.52
CA SER A 126 -10.45 10.99 4.93
C SER A 126 -10.32 9.76 5.83
N SER A 127 -11.14 8.73 5.61
CA SER A 127 -11.02 7.47 6.37
C SER A 127 -9.66 6.80 6.18
N LEU A 128 -9.14 6.78 4.94
CA LEU A 128 -7.81 6.23 4.65
C LEU A 128 -6.70 6.99 5.35
N MET A 129 -6.79 8.33 5.42
CA MET A 129 -5.85 9.19 6.16
C MET A 129 -5.84 8.84 7.66
N ASP A 130 -7.02 8.62 8.24
CA ASP A 130 -7.17 8.23 9.64
C ASP A 130 -6.84 6.75 9.89
N GLY A 131 -6.57 5.99 8.82
CA GLY A 131 -6.28 4.55 8.89
C GLY A 131 -7.50 3.72 9.32
N THR A 132 -8.70 4.16 8.94
CA THR A 132 -9.98 3.52 9.28
C THR A 132 -10.67 2.97 8.03
N SER A 133 -11.58 2.02 8.22
CA SER A 133 -12.34 1.42 7.12
C SER A 133 -13.29 2.44 6.49
N THR A 134 -13.67 2.18 5.24
CA THR A 134 -14.57 3.03 4.46
C THR A 134 -15.47 2.19 3.56
N LEU A 135 -16.40 2.80 2.84
CA LEU A 135 -17.28 2.11 1.90
C LEU A 135 -16.68 2.06 0.51
N ILE A 136 -16.92 0.95 -0.19
CA ILE A 136 -16.60 0.78 -1.61
C ILE A 136 -17.54 1.67 -2.43
N ILE A 137 -16.98 2.50 -3.31
CA ILE A 137 -17.70 3.54 -4.06
C ILE A 137 -18.16 3.04 -5.43
N SER A 138 -17.39 2.15 -6.06
CA SER A 138 -17.65 1.61 -7.40
C SER A 138 -17.43 0.10 -7.50
N GLY A 139 -17.95 -0.48 -8.58
CA GLY A 139 -17.80 -1.91 -8.88
C GLY A 139 -18.90 -2.78 -8.25
N PRO A 140 -18.73 -4.11 -8.31
CA PRO A 140 -19.77 -5.07 -7.93
C PRO A 140 -20.02 -5.15 -6.41
N TRP A 141 -19.08 -4.66 -5.59
CA TRP A 141 -19.20 -4.62 -4.12
C TRP A 141 -19.55 -3.22 -3.59
N LYS A 142 -20.08 -2.33 -4.44
CA LYS A 142 -20.45 -0.97 -4.03
C LYS A 142 -21.36 -0.97 -2.80
N GLY A 143 -21.02 -0.11 -1.83
CA GLY A 143 -21.74 0.02 -0.56
C GLY A 143 -21.31 -0.97 0.51
N GLU A 144 -20.46 -1.94 0.21
CA GLU A 144 -19.81 -2.77 1.22
C GLU A 144 -18.64 -2.04 1.89
N GLU A 145 -18.31 -2.43 3.11
CA GLU A 145 -17.13 -1.96 3.83
C GLU A 145 -15.86 -2.55 3.19
N LEU A 146 -14.92 -1.67 2.84
CA LEU A 146 -13.56 -2.01 2.47
C LEU A 146 -12.74 -2.29 3.72
N VAL A 147 -12.22 -3.51 3.81
CA VAL A 147 -11.46 -3.98 4.97
C VAL A 147 -10.10 -4.51 4.54
N VAL A 148 -9.16 -4.51 5.47
CA VAL A 148 -7.86 -5.17 5.29
C VAL A 148 -7.96 -6.60 5.81
N GLY A 149 -7.73 -7.58 4.94
CA GLY A 149 -7.57 -8.99 5.25
C GLY A 149 -6.13 -9.45 5.07
N HIS A 150 -5.97 -10.76 4.88
CA HIS A 150 -4.68 -11.42 4.76
C HIS A 150 -4.58 -12.21 3.46
N TYR A 151 -3.37 -12.29 2.87
CA TYR A 151 -3.09 -13.26 1.82
C TYR A 151 -3.03 -14.68 2.37
N ILE A 152 -2.29 -14.86 3.47
CA ILE A 152 -2.19 -16.11 4.23
C ILE A 152 -2.95 -15.88 5.54
N SER A 153 -4.05 -16.60 5.71
CA SER A 153 -4.93 -16.50 6.88
C SER A 153 -4.17 -16.80 8.17
N PRO A 154 -4.43 -16.07 9.28
CA PRO A 154 -3.86 -16.39 10.59
C PRO A 154 -4.20 -17.81 11.08
N SER A 155 -5.29 -18.40 10.58
CA SER A 155 -5.64 -19.81 10.84
C SER A 155 -4.66 -20.81 10.22
N ILE A 156 -3.97 -20.40 9.14
CA ILE A 156 -2.92 -21.19 8.48
C ILE A 156 -1.57 -20.90 9.14
N ASN A 157 -1.26 -19.62 9.35
CA ASN A 157 -0.03 -19.19 10.03
C ASN A 157 -0.21 -17.81 10.67
N ASP A 158 -0.02 -17.72 11.98
CA ASP A 158 -0.23 -16.51 12.78
C ASP A 158 1.01 -15.61 12.84
N THR A 159 2.22 -16.16 12.66
CA THR A 159 3.48 -15.42 12.81
C THR A 159 3.66 -14.30 11.80
N ILE A 160 3.05 -14.41 10.63
CA ILE A 160 3.09 -13.40 9.57
C ILE A 160 1.82 -12.54 9.49
N SER A 161 0.88 -12.69 10.42
CA SER A 161 -0.41 -11.98 10.39
C SER A 161 -0.20 -10.46 10.40
N LEU A 162 0.70 -9.96 11.25
CA LEU A 162 0.99 -8.53 11.39
C LEU A 162 1.86 -7.95 10.26
N HIS A 163 2.52 -8.80 9.47
CA HIS A 163 3.42 -8.34 8.43
C HIS A 163 2.66 -7.65 7.29
N LEU A 164 3.01 -6.41 6.95
CA LEU A 164 2.29 -5.60 5.95
C LEU A 164 2.29 -6.23 4.55
N ALA A 165 3.35 -6.95 4.17
CA ALA A 165 3.36 -7.73 2.93
C ALA A 165 2.35 -8.90 2.90
N ASN A 166 1.75 -9.28 4.03
CA ASN A 166 0.67 -10.26 4.08
C ASN A 166 -0.73 -9.60 4.04
N ARG A 167 -0.83 -8.27 3.89
CA ARG A 167 -2.10 -7.54 3.94
C ARG A 167 -2.72 -7.34 2.55
N LEU A 168 -4.04 -7.48 2.48
CA LEU A 168 -4.83 -7.37 1.25
C LEU A 168 -6.13 -6.60 1.48
N LEU A 169 -6.42 -5.61 0.64
CA LEU A 169 -7.72 -4.94 0.63
C LEU A 169 -8.79 -5.84 0.01
N LEU A 170 -9.92 -5.96 0.69
CA LEU A 170 -11.03 -6.83 0.31
C LEU A 170 -12.38 -6.22 0.71
N PRO A 171 -13.47 -6.52 0.00
CA PRO A 171 -14.81 -6.35 0.52
C PRO A 171 -15.01 -7.18 1.79
N LYS A 172 -15.79 -6.69 2.74
CA LYS A 172 -16.08 -7.37 4.01
C LYS A 172 -16.62 -8.79 3.82
N SER A 173 -17.54 -8.97 2.87
CA SER A 173 -18.11 -10.29 2.55
C SER A 173 -17.02 -11.29 2.11
N VAL A 174 -16.07 -10.84 1.29
CA VAL A 174 -14.94 -11.65 0.81
C VAL A 174 -13.96 -11.96 1.94
N LYS A 175 -13.63 -10.99 2.81
CA LYS A 175 -12.78 -11.24 3.99
C LYS A 175 -13.37 -12.34 4.87
N LEU A 176 -14.69 -12.33 5.10
CA LEU A 176 -15.38 -13.37 5.86
C LEU A 176 -15.29 -14.73 5.18
N ALA A 177 -15.49 -14.80 3.86
CA ALA A 177 -15.32 -16.05 3.12
C ALA A 177 -13.88 -16.57 3.16
N MET A 178 -12.89 -15.68 3.09
CA MET A 178 -11.47 -16.04 3.11
C MET A 178 -10.97 -16.53 4.47
N GLN A 179 -11.68 -16.27 5.58
CA GLN A 179 -11.36 -16.87 6.87
C GLN A 179 -11.44 -18.40 6.84
N PHE A 180 -12.26 -18.94 5.94
CA PHE A 180 -12.46 -20.38 5.72
C PHE A 180 -11.79 -20.87 4.44
N ALA A 181 -11.02 -20.03 3.74
CA ALA A 181 -10.40 -20.42 2.48
C ALA A 181 -9.27 -21.43 2.70
N ASP A 182 -9.31 -22.49 1.90
CA ASP A 182 -8.29 -23.53 1.85
C ASP A 182 -6.94 -23.02 1.35
N ILE A 183 -5.90 -23.80 1.59
CA ILE A 183 -4.56 -23.52 1.07
C ILE A 183 -4.54 -23.74 -0.45
N THR A 184 -4.43 -22.64 -1.19
CA THR A 184 -4.32 -22.63 -2.66
C THR A 184 -2.87 -22.59 -3.14
N ASN A 185 -2.65 -22.75 -4.46
CA ASN A 185 -1.30 -22.60 -5.02
C ASN A 185 -0.76 -21.18 -4.85
N ASP A 186 -1.63 -20.16 -4.91
CA ASP A 186 -1.24 -18.76 -4.68
C ASP A 186 -0.76 -18.54 -3.24
N VAL A 187 -1.44 -19.14 -2.26
CA VAL A 187 -1.01 -19.13 -0.85
C VAL A 187 0.37 -19.77 -0.71
N LYS A 188 0.60 -20.92 -1.36
CA LYS A 188 1.91 -21.61 -1.36
C LYS A 188 3.02 -20.77 -1.99
N GLU A 189 2.75 -20.15 -3.15
CA GLU A 189 3.72 -19.28 -3.83
C GLU A 189 4.02 -17.99 -3.06
N ARG A 190 3.03 -17.45 -2.35
CA ARG A 190 3.23 -16.32 -1.42
C ARG A 190 4.07 -16.75 -0.22
N ALA A 191 3.81 -17.92 0.35
CA ALA A 191 4.57 -18.47 1.46
C ALA A 191 6.04 -18.70 1.08
N ASP A 192 6.33 -19.22 -0.12
CA ASP A 192 7.72 -19.39 -0.60
C ASP A 192 8.43 -18.05 -0.73
N ARG A 193 7.74 -17.02 -1.25
CA ARG A 193 8.26 -15.66 -1.33
C ARG A 193 8.59 -15.06 0.05
N LEU A 194 7.67 -15.20 1.02
CA LEU A 194 7.88 -14.74 2.40
C LEU A 194 9.02 -15.50 3.10
N LYS A 195 9.16 -16.80 2.83
CA LYS A 195 10.28 -17.61 3.32
C LYS A 195 11.62 -17.10 2.80
N ARG A 196 11.73 -16.85 1.49
CA ARG A 196 12.96 -16.32 0.87
C ARG A 196 13.35 -14.94 1.42
N ALA A 197 12.38 -14.17 1.90
CA ALA A 197 12.61 -12.89 2.55
C ALA A 197 12.98 -13.00 4.04
N GLY A 198 12.96 -14.21 4.63
CA GLY A 198 13.19 -14.42 6.05
C GLY A 198 12.04 -13.98 6.96
N ILE A 199 10.87 -13.66 6.40
CA ILE A 199 9.66 -13.26 7.15
C ILE A 199 8.94 -14.50 7.67
N LEU A 200 8.82 -15.54 6.83
CA LEU A 200 8.23 -16.82 7.20
C LEU A 200 9.35 -17.82 7.51
N ASP A 201 9.29 -18.48 8.65
CA ASP A 201 10.28 -19.51 8.97
C ASP A 201 10.09 -20.78 8.11
N VAL A 202 11.14 -21.58 8.04
CA VAL A 202 11.16 -22.79 7.19
C VAL A 202 10.11 -23.81 7.63
N GLY A 203 9.89 -23.99 8.93
CA GLY A 203 8.93 -24.96 9.45
C GLY A 203 7.49 -24.55 9.13
N SER A 204 7.16 -23.28 9.29
CA SER A 204 5.86 -22.72 8.89
C SER A 204 5.61 -22.88 7.39
N PHE A 205 6.61 -22.59 6.54
CA PHE A 205 6.49 -22.83 5.10
C PHE A 205 6.26 -24.30 4.76
N ASP A 206 7.02 -25.21 5.37
CA ASP A 206 6.91 -26.64 5.10
C ASP A 206 5.54 -27.18 5.52
N SER A 207 4.96 -26.68 6.62
CA SER A 207 3.58 -26.98 7.03
C SER A 207 2.56 -26.54 5.97
N ILE A 208 2.64 -25.30 5.48
CA ILE A 208 1.76 -24.78 4.43
C ILE A 208 1.87 -25.62 3.17
N LYS A 209 3.10 -25.96 2.78
CA LYS A 209 3.37 -26.81 1.60
C LYS A 209 2.78 -28.21 1.76
N GLN A 210 2.96 -28.85 2.91
CA GLN A 210 2.44 -30.18 3.18
C GLN A 210 0.90 -30.21 3.13
N GLN A 211 0.25 -29.21 3.72
CA GLN A 211 -1.21 -29.09 3.67
C GLN A 211 -1.71 -28.89 2.23
N TYR A 212 -1.03 -28.04 1.44
CA TYR A 212 -1.32 -27.88 0.01
C TYR A 212 -1.19 -29.21 -0.76
N ASP A 213 -0.07 -29.91 -0.59
CA ASP A 213 0.20 -31.16 -1.30
C ASP A 213 -0.84 -32.24 -0.90
N THR A 214 -1.24 -32.29 0.38
CA THR A 214 -2.30 -33.18 0.86
C THR A 214 -3.65 -32.87 0.23
N LEU A 215 -4.07 -31.60 0.19
CA LEU A 215 -5.33 -31.19 -0.45
C LEU A 215 -5.32 -31.51 -1.95
N ARG A 216 -4.19 -31.31 -2.62
CA ARG A 216 -4.02 -31.65 -4.03
C ARG A 216 -4.11 -33.16 -4.28
N GLU A 217 -3.50 -33.97 -3.43
CA GLU A 217 -3.62 -35.43 -3.50
C GLU A 217 -5.06 -35.91 -3.27
N LEU A 218 -5.78 -35.32 -2.31
CA LEU A 218 -7.19 -35.64 -2.07
C LEU A 218 -8.08 -35.25 -3.25
N ALA A 219 -7.84 -34.08 -3.84
CA ALA A 219 -8.58 -33.60 -5.01
C ALA A 219 -8.31 -34.45 -6.26
N THR A 220 -7.11 -35.02 -6.40
CA THR A 220 -6.77 -35.91 -7.53
C THR A 220 -7.24 -37.35 -7.33
N ARG A 221 -7.48 -37.80 -6.09
CA ARG A 221 -8.07 -39.12 -5.80
C ARG A 221 -9.58 -39.18 -5.92
N ASN A 222 -10.27 -38.04 -5.77
CA ASN A 222 -11.73 -37.93 -5.82
C ASN A 222 -12.28 -37.52 -7.21
N ASN A 223 -11.41 -37.36 -8.21
CA ASN A 223 -11.75 -37.14 -9.62
C ASN A 223 -11.37 -38.37 -10.45
#